data_AF-A0A4R3KWS1-F1
#
_entry.id   AF-A0A4R3KWS1-F1
#
_cell.length_a   1.000
_cell.length_b   1.000
_cell.length_c   1.000
_cell.angle_alpha   90.00
_cell.angle_beta   90.00
_cell.angle_gamma   90.00
#
_symmetry.space_group_name_H-M   'P 1'
#
loop_
_entity.id
_entity.type
_entity.pdbx_description
1 polymer ?
#
loop_
_entity_poly.entity_id
_entity_poly.type
_entity_poly.pdbx_seq_one_letter_code
_entity_poly.pdbx_strand_id
1 'polypeptide(L)'
;MDGTVNVYPLRNGNIIYGAIISGEHVFYVTERNKPERKDGLAKFTHVWLFKNNEWKMSDILSYDHGPANKKIDIKLSEGELKEFEGSYKNPKFGTFNYKIQGSNLLVSGTGFNAVLYPESKTKFFIKERDLGFEFVRNEKNEVFKILVYEKGAVVDELLKF
;
A
#
# COMPACT_ATOMS: atom_id res chain seq x y z
N MET A 1 -10.84 -3.68 15.68
CA MET A 1 -10.73 -2.25 15.34
C MET A 1 -12.03 -1.68 15.83
N ASP A 2 -12.03 -1.21 17.07
CA ASP A 2 -13.27 -0.76 17.68
C ASP A 2 -13.51 0.67 17.21
N GLY A 3 -14.71 0.94 16.65
CA GLY A 3 -15.15 2.30 16.38
C GLY A 3 -14.96 2.85 14.96
N THR A 4 -14.71 2.05 13.92
CA THR A 4 -14.72 2.58 12.53
C THR A 4 -16.11 2.58 11.90
N VAL A 5 -17.05 1.78 12.42
CA VAL A 5 -18.39 1.61 11.85
C VAL A 5 -19.28 2.77 12.25
N ASN A 6 -19.84 3.45 11.25
CA ASN A 6 -20.83 4.49 11.39
C ASN A 6 -22.13 4.06 10.73
N VAL A 7 -23.27 4.42 11.33
CA VAL A 7 -24.60 4.11 10.83
C VAL A 7 -25.41 5.40 10.73
N TYR A 8 -25.90 5.69 9.53
CA TYR A 8 -26.68 6.89 9.23
C TYR A 8 -28.07 6.48 8.70
N PRO A 9 -29.18 6.80 9.40
CA PRO A 9 -30.50 6.47 8.91
C PRO A 9 -30.90 7.33 7.72
N LEU A 10 -31.48 6.71 6.70
CA LEU A 10 -32.15 7.40 5.58
C LEU A 10 -33.62 7.58 5.92
N ARG A 11 -34.08 8.83 5.88
CA ARG A 11 -35.40 9.23 6.37
C ARG A 11 -36.22 9.92 5.29
N ASN A 12 -37.53 9.67 5.30
CA ASN A 12 -38.54 10.49 4.66
C ASN A 12 -39.51 10.96 5.75
N GLY A 13 -39.34 12.20 6.21
CA GLY A 13 -39.97 12.69 7.43
C GLY A 13 -39.60 11.83 8.65
N ASN A 14 -40.61 11.32 9.35
CA ASN A 14 -40.42 10.47 10.53
C ASN A 14 -40.16 8.99 10.20
N ILE A 15 -40.31 8.60 8.93
CA ILE A 15 -40.15 7.20 8.49
C ILE A 15 -38.68 6.95 8.13
N ILE A 16 -38.07 5.96 8.76
CA ILE A 16 -36.78 5.41 8.32
C ILE A 16 -37.06 4.38 7.24
N TYR A 17 -36.53 4.59 6.04
CA TYR A 17 -36.67 3.66 4.92
C TYR A 17 -35.35 3.01 4.52
N GLY A 18 -34.24 3.41 5.13
CA GLY A 18 -32.92 2.92 4.79
C GLY A 18 -31.87 3.24 5.84
N ALA A 19 -30.66 2.75 5.63
CA ALA A 19 -29.48 3.10 6.39
C ALA A 19 -28.24 3.07 5.48
N ILE A 20 -27.33 4.02 5.68
CA ILE A 20 -25.97 3.95 5.17
C ILE A 20 -25.09 3.45 6.30
N ILE A 21 -24.36 2.37 6.05
CA ILE A 21 -23.37 1.82 6.98
C ILE A 21 -22.01 2.01 6.34
N SER A 22 -21.10 2.72 6.99
CA SER A 22 -19.75 2.93 6.47
C SER A 22 -18.71 2.65 7.53
N GLY A 23 -17.48 2.40 7.09
CA GLY A 23 -16.36 2.19 8.00
C GLY A 23 -15.13 1.69 7.28
N GLU A 24 -14.28 0.98 8.01
CA GLU A 24 -13.05 0.39 7.48
C GLU A 24 -13.04 -1.13 7.65
N HIS A 25 -12.63 -1.83 6.60
CA HIS A 25 -12.36 -3.27 6.58
C HIS A 25 -10.87 -3.52 6.72
N VAL A 26 -10.49 -4.41 7.63
CA VAL A 26 -9.14 -5.01 7.66
C VAL A 26 -9.23 -6.41 7.06
N PHE A 27 -8.45 -6.66 6.01
CA PHE A 27 -8.34 -7.97 5.38
C PHE A 27 -7.24 -8.79 6.03
N TYR A 28 -7.55 -10.05 6.29
CA TYR A 28 -6.62 -11.05 6.79
C TYR A 28 -6.42 -12.15 5.77
N VAL A 29 -5.21 -12.69 5.72
CA VAL A 29 -4.87 -13.85 4.88
C VAL A 29 -4.57 -15.03 5.80
N THR A 30 -5.25 -16.14 5.51
CA THR A 30 -5.07 -17.42 6.19
C THR A 30 -4.52 -18.43 5.19
N GLU A 31 -3.28 -18.85 5.40
CA GLU A 31 -2.61 -19.87 4.60
C GLU A 31 -2.47 -21.16 5.42
N ARG A 32 -2.53 -22.31 4.75
CA ARG A 32 -2.40 -23.61 5.43
C ARG A 32 -1.10 -23.65 6.24
N ASN A 33 -1.21 -24.00 7.52
CA ASN A 33 -0.11 -24.12 8.47
C ASN A 33 0.68 -22.82 8.76
N LYS A 34 0.11 -21.65 8.47
CA LYS A 34 0.70 -20.35 8.87
C LYS A 34 -0.27 -19.58 9.76
N PRO A 35 0.22 -18.75 10.69
CA PRO A 35 -0.65 -17.86 11.45
C PRO A 35 -1.35 -16.88 10.51
N GLU A 36 -2.59 -16.53 10.85
CA GLU A 36 -3.31 -15.46 10.17
C GLU A 36 -2.53 -14.15 10.29
N ARG A 37 -2.52 -13.36 9.20
CA ARG A 37 -1.84 -12.07 9.17
C ARG A 37 -2.69 -11.01 8.49
N LYS A 38 -2.54 -9.76 8.95
CA LYS A 38 -3.11 -8.59 8.28
C LYS A 38 -2.49 -8.44 6.88
N ASP A 39 -3.30 -8.03 5.93
CA ASP A 39 -2.88 -7.89 4.52
C ASP A 39 -3.28 -6.52 3.99
N GLY A 40 -4.57 -6.19 4.06
CA GLY A 40 -5.10 -4.95 3.50
C GLY A 40 -5.99 -4.16 4.45
N LEU A 41 -6.22 -2.92 4.09
CA LEU A 41 -7.21 -2.02 4.64
C LEU A 41 -8.03 -1.44 3.47
N ALA A 42 -9.33 -1.26 3.64
CA ALA A 42 -10.18 -0.50 2.72
C ALA A 42 -11.29 0.21 3.48
N LYS A 43 -11.83 1.27 2.88
CA LYS A 43 -13.09 1.87 3.32
C LYS A 43 -14.26 1.16 2.65
N PHE A 44 -15.38 1.07 3.36
CA PHE A 44 -16.61 0.54 2.81
C PHE A 44 -17.79 1.49 3.06
N THR A 45 -18.76 1.42 2.15
CA THR A 45 -20.09 2.00 2.30
C THR A 45 -21.12 1.01 1.78
N HIS A 46 -22.08 0.64 2.63
CA HIS A 46 -23.23 -0.18 2.28
C HIS A 46 -24.49 0.65 2.38
N VAL A 47 -25.35 0.59 1.37
CA VAL A 47 -26.71 1.13 1.45
C VAL A 47 -27.66 -0.02 1.71
N TRP A 48 -28.45 0.12 2.76
CA TRP A 48 -29.53 -0.78 3.11
C TRP A 48 -30.86 -0.07 2.91
N LEU A 49 -31.81 -0.73 2.26
CA LEU A 49 -33.16 -0.23 2.06
C LEU A 49 -34.15 -1.20 2.70
N PHE A 50 -35.11 -0.66 3.43
CA PHE A 50 -36.22 -1.41 3.98
C PHE A 50 -37.32 -1.51 2.91
N LYS A 51 -37.45 -2.69 2.28
CA LYS A 51 -38.40 -2.96 1.19
C LYS A 51 -39.13 -4.26 1.46
N ASN A 52 -40.44 -4.28 1.23
CA ASN A 52 -41.30 -5.46 1.44
C ASN A 52 -41.13 -6.07 2.84
N ASN A 53 -41.08 -5.21 3.86
CA ASN A 53 -40.90 -5.58 5.26
C ASN A 53 -39.57 -6.30 5.59
N GLU A 54 -38.55 -6.13 4.73
CA GLU A 54 -37.22 -6.73 4.88
C GLU A 54 -36.12 -5.69 4.62
N TRP A 55 -35.01 -5.81 5.34
CA TRP A 55 -33.79 -5.05 5.05
C TRP A 55 -33.01 -5.72 3.93
N LYS A 56 -32.76 -4.98 2.84
CA LYS A 56 -31.97 -5.45 1.71
C LYS A 56 -30.82 -4.50 1.46
N MET A 57 -29.62 -5.05 1.37
CA MET A 57 -28.46 -4.31 0.92
C MET A 57 -28.65 -4.02 -0.58
N SER A 58 -28.73 -2.73 -0.95
CA SER A 58 -28.94 -2.30 -2.33
C SER A 58 -27.63 -2.01 -3.06
N ASP A 59 -26.65 -1.47 -2.34
CA ASP A 59 -25.39 -1.01 -2.91
C ASP A 59 -24.22 -1.32 -1.97
N ILE A 60 -23.09 -1.69 -2.56
CA ILE A 60 -21.83 -2.01 -1.88
C ILE A 60 -20.71 -1.27 -2.58
N LEU A 61 -20.03 -0.40 -1.85
CA LEU A 61 -18.82 0.28 -2.29
C LEU A 61 -17.66 -0.14 -1.39
N SER A 62 -16.56 -0.57 -2.00
CA SER A 62 -15.27 -0.78 -1.35
C SER A 62 -14.24 0.07 -2.08
N TYR A 63 -13.50 0.90 -1.35
CA TYR A 63 -12.63 1.91 -1.94
C TYR A 63 -11.45 2.24 -1.03
N ASP A 64 -10.49 3.00 -1.55
CA ASP A 64 -9.27 3.40 -0.82
C ASP A 64 -8.47 2.19 -0.31
N HIS A 65 -8.29 1.20 -1.20
CA HIS A 65 -7.56 -0.04 -0.90
C HIS A 65 -6.07 0.25 -0.70
N GLY A 66 -5.50 -0.30 0.38
CA GLY A 66 -4.08 -0.22 0.65
C GLY A 66 -3.61 -1.28 1.65
N PRO A 67 -2.32 -1.26 2.02
CA PRO A 67 -1.76 -2.18 3.00
C PRO A 67 -2.32 -1.90 4.40
N ALA A 68 -2.48 -2.97 5.20
CA ALA A 68 -2.96 -2.85 6.58
C ALA A 68 -1.99 -2.06 7.50
N ASN A 69 -0.70 -2.06 7.16
CA ASN A 69 0.33 -1.33 7.89
C ASN A 69 0.70 -0.06 7.11
N LYS A 70 0.10 1.07 7.49
CA LYS A 70 0.43 2.35 6.87
C LYS A 70 1.80 2.83 7.34
N LYS A 71 2.77 2.89 6.43
CA LYS A 71 4.08 3.47 6.68
C LYS A 71 4.02 4.99 6.59
N ILE A 72 4.76 5.66 7.46
CA ILE A 72 4.89 7.13 7.45
C ILE A 72 6.11 7.48 6.61
N ASP A 73 5.93 8.33 5.61
CA ASP A 73 7.03 8.82 4.79
C ASP A 73 7.75 9.98 5.46
N ILE A 74 9.08 9.94 5.39
CA ILE A 74 9.95 11.06 5.73
C ILE A 74 10.30 11.83 4.47
N LYS A 75 10.75 13.08 4.62
CA LYS A 75 11.28 13.87 3.50
C LYS A 75 12.79 13.71 3.44
N LEU A 76 13.30 13.37 2.26
CA LEU A 76 14.72 13.43 1.93
C LEU A 76 14.97 14.61 0.99
N SER A 77 16.16 15.18 1.07
CA SER A 77 16.62 16.20 0.12
C SER A 77 16.97 15.59 -1.24
N GLU A 78 16.97 16.40 -2.29
CA GLU A 78 17.37 15.95 -3.64
C GLU A 78 18.80 15.39 -3.65
N GLY A 79 19.72 15.99 -2.87
CA GLY A 79 21.09 15.52 -2.73
C GLY A 79 21.19 14.11 -2.13
N GLU A 80 20.38 13.83 -1.10
CA GLU A 80 20.30 12.48 -0.50
C GLU A 80 19.68 11.46 -1.47
N LEU A 81 18.70 11.88 -2.28
CA LEU A 81 18.04 11.00 -3.24
C LEU A 81 18.91 10.66 -4.45
N LYS A 82 19.80 11.57 -4.85
CA LYS A 82 20.67 11.43 -6.02
C LYS A 82 21.54 10.18 -5.97
N GLU A 83 21.91 9.75 -4.78
CA GLU A 83 22.73 8.55 -4.57
C GLU A 83 22.00 7.25 -4.96
N PHE A 84 20.68 7.27 -4.95
CA PHE A 84 19.82 6.13 -5.28
C PHE A 84 19.43 6.08 -6.76
N GLU A 85 19.60 7.16 -7.51
CA GLU A 85 19.38 7.15 -8.96
C GLU A 85 20.30 6.14 -9.66
N GLY A 86 19.76 5.54 -10.73
CA GLY A 86 20.49 4.62 -11.57
C GLY A 86 19.64 3.49 -12.11
N SER A 87 20.31 2.58 -12.81
CA SER A 87 19.72 1.37 -13.34
C SER A 87 20.13 0.18 -12.46
N TYR A 88 19.15 -0.65 -12.12
CA TYR A 88 19.35 -1.82 -11.28
C TYR A 88 18.75 -3.02 -11.99
N LYS A 89 19.49 -4.13 -12.00
CA LYS A 89 19.12 -5.35 -12.71
C LYS A 89 18.68 -6.41 -11.73
N ASN A 90 17.52 -6.98 -11.99
CA ASN A 90 17.08 -8.23 -11.45
C ASN A 90 17.35 -9.35 -12.47
N PRO A 91 17.99 -10.48 -12.10
CA PRO A 91 18.26 -11.58 -13.03
C PRO A 91 17.01 -12.20 -13.67
N LYS A 92 15.87 -12.19 -12.95
CA LYS A 92 14.60 -12.80 -13.39
C LYS A 92 13.70 -11.79 -14.10
N PHE A 93 13.62 -10.58 -13.58
CA PHE A 93 12.63 -9.58 -13.99
C PHE A 93 13.19 -8.49 -14.91
N GLY A 94 14.52 -8.42 -15.11
CA GLY A 94 15.14 -7.46 -16.02
C GLY A 94 15.57 -6.17 -15.33
N THR A 95 15.58 -5.07 -16.08
CA THR A 95 16.17 -3.79 -15.64
C THR A 95 15.10 -2.81 -15.18
N PHE A 96 15.38 -2.15 -14.05
CA PHE A 96 14.57 -1.09 -13.46
C PHE A 96 15.40 0.19 -13.33
N ASN A 97 14.82 1.32 -13.74
CA ASN A 97 15.41 2.64 -13.63
C ASN A 97 14.77 3.40 -12.48
N TYR A 98 15.61 3.96 -11.61
CA TYR A 98 15.22 4.76 -10.46
C TYR A 98 15.63 6.20 -10.72
N LYS A 99 14.66 7.11 -10.67
CA LYS A 99 14.85 8.54 -10.94
C LYS A 99 14.20 9.38 -9.85
N ILE A 100 14.75 10.56 -9.57
CA ILE A 100 14.12 11.49 -8.64
C ILE A 100 12.79 12.00 -9.22
N GLN A 101 11.78 12.05 -8.36
CA GLN A 101 10.49 12.69 -8.63
C GLN A 101 10.07 13.51 -7.40
N GLY A 102 10.43 14.80 -7.40
CA GLY A 102 10.21 15.67 -6.25
C GLY A 102 11.04 15.21 -5.04
N SER A 103 10.38 14.90 -3.93
CA SER A 103 11.00 14.36 -2.70
C SER A 103 10.99 12.82 -2.62
N ASN A 104 10.71 12.14 -3.73
CA ASN A 104 10.54 10.69 -3.81
C ASN A 104 11.38 10.12 -4.97
N LEU A 105 11.36 8.79 -5.14
CA LEU A 105 11.92 8.12 -6.31
C LEU A 105 10.80 7.54 -7.19
N LEU A 106 10.91 7.67 -8.50
CA LEU A 106 10.14 6.91 -9.47
C LEU A 106 10.94 5.69 -9.89
N VAL A 107 10.38 4.49 -9.74
CA VAL A 107 10.92 3.26 -10.33
C VAL A 107 10.12 2.88 -11.55
N SER A 108 10.81 2.57 -12.65
CA SER A 108 10.20 2.17 -13.91
C SER A 108 11.01 1.09 -14.63
N GLY A 109 10.37 0.04 -15.13
CA GLY A 109 11.04 -1.05 -15.84
C GLY A 109 10.14 -2.25 -16.03
N THR A 110 10.27 -2.94 -17.17
CA THR A 110 9.61 -4.23 -17.45
C THR A 110 8.11 -4.28 -17.10
N GLY A 111 7.38 -3.21 -17.41
CA GLY A 111 5.94 -3.09 -17.13
C GLY A 111 5.56 -2.66 -15.71
N PHE A 112 6.53 -2.53 -14.80
CA PHE A 112 6.34 -1.97 -13.47
C PHE A 112 6.65 -0.47 -13.46
N ASN A 113 5.78 0.30 -12.82
CA ASN A 113 5.97 1.73 -12.61
C ASN A 113 5.37 2.12 -11.26
N ALA A 114 6.15 2.71 -10.36
CA ALA A 114 5.69 3.09 -9.03
C ALA A 114 6.49 4.25 -8.43
N VAL A 115 5.86 5.03 -7.55
CA VAL A 115 6.53 6.06 -6.74
C VAL A 115 6.92 5.44 -5.40
N LEU A 116 8.21 5.50 -5.09
CA LEU A 116 8.79 5.04 -3.85
C LEU A 116 8.93 6.22 -2.87
N TYR A 117 8.27 6.09 -1.73
CA TYR A 117 8.27 7.06 -0.65
C TYR A 117 9.33 6.68 0.40
N PRO A 118 10.14 7.62 0.91
CA PRO A 118 11.16 7.30 1.91
C PRO A 118 10.55 6.88 3.25
N GLU A 119 10.90 5.70 3.76
CA GLU A 119 10.61 5.25 5.13
C GLU A 119 11.77 5.59 6.07
N SER A 120 13.00 5.60 5.55
CA SER A 120 14.22 6.02 6.26
C SER A 120 15.23 6.56 5.23
N LYS A 121 16.47 6.83 5.65
CA LYS A 121 17.52 7.29 4.73
C LYS A 121 17.82 6.32 3.59
N THR A 122 17.61 5.02 3.78
CA THR A 122 17.93 3.99 2.77
C THR A 122 16.76 3.08 2.45
N LYS A 123 15.64 3.18 3.17
CA LYS A 123 14.44 2.37 2.93
C LYS A 123 13.35 3.21 2.32
N PHE A 124 12.69 2.65 1.32
CA PHE A 124 11.56 3.23 0.64
C PHE A 124 10.43 2.20 0.54
N PHE A 125 9.21 2.66 0.31
CA PHE A 125 8.02 1.83 0.18
C PHE A 125 7.06 2.41 -0.84
N ILE A 126 6.08 1.62 -1.28
CA ILE A 126 4.95 2.11 -2.09
C ILE A 126 3.68 2.17 -1.24
N LYS A 127 2.78 3.10 -1.53
CA LYS A 127 1.58 3.31 -0.71
C LYS A 127 0.48 2.29 -1.02
N GLU A 128 0.57 1.65 -2.18
CA GLU A 128 -0.49 0.79 -2.75
C GLU A 128 -0.43 -0.66 -2.23
N ARG A 129 0.74 -1.16 -1.81
CA ARG A 129 0.91 -2.52 -1.25
C ARG A 129 2.09 -2.59 -0.30
N ASP A 130 2.17 -3.65 0.49
CA ASP A 130 3.26 -3.88 1.46
C ASP A 130 4.55 -4.35 0.77
N LEU A 131 5.14 -3.44 -0.01
CA LEU A 131 6.39 -3.63 -0.74
C LEU A 131 7.38 -2.53 -0.32
N GLY A 132 8.60 -2.93 0.03
CA GLY A 132 9.69 -2.06 0.44
C GLY A 132 10.96 -2.29 -0.36
N PHE A 133 11.81 -1.27 -0.41
CA PHE A 133 13.06 -1.24 -1.16
C PHE A 133 14.14 -0.67 -0.25
N GLU A 134 15.16 -1.47 0.08
CA GLU A 134 16.31 -1.01 0.87
C GLU A 134 17.55 -0.91 -0.01
N PHE A 135 18.08 0.29 -0.13
CA PHE A 135 19.32 0.56 -0.85
C PHE A 135 20.52 0.22 0.06
N VAL A 136 21.31 -0.74 -0.39
CA VAL A 136 22.46 -1.28 0.36
C VAL A 136 23.75 -0.69 -0.20
N ARG A 137 24.62 -0.24 0.71
CA ARG A 137 25.92 0.34 0.39
C ARG A 137 27.05 -0.67 0.58
N ASN A 138 28.09 -0.53 -0.23
CA ASN A 138 29.32 -1.31 -0.09
C ASN A 138 30.26 -0.66 0.95
N GLU A 139 31.45 -1.25 1.13
CA GLU A 139 32.48 -0.73 2.05
C GLU A 139 33.00 0.67 1.67
N LYS A 140 32.82 1.09 0.40
CA LYS A 140 33.17 2.43 -0.11
C LYS A 140 32.03 3.44 0.06
N ASN A 141 30.96 3.07 0.76
CA ASN A 141 29.75 3.87 0.97
C ASN A 141 28.94 4.13 -0.32
N GLU A 142 29.16 3.35 -1.38
CA GLU A 142 28.44 3.45 -2.65
C GLU A 142 27.26 2.48 -2.66
N VAL A 143 26.10 2.95 -3.10
CA VAL A 143 24.92 2.09 -3.30
C VAL A 143 25.20 1.11 -4.44
N PHE A 144 25.14 -0.19 -4.17
CA PHE A 144 25.44 -1.24 -5.16
C PHE A 144 24.29 -2.23 -5.35
N LYS A 145 23.32 -2.27 -4.43
CA LYS A 145 22.25 -3.26 -4.41
C LYS A 145 20.97 -2.68 -3.82
N ILE A 146 19.83 -3.22 -4.25
CA ILE A 146 18.54 -3.01 -3.62
C ILE A 146 18.02 -4.35 -3.12
N LEU A 147 17.57 -4.40 -1.86
CA LEU A 147 16.79 -5.50 -1.32
C LEU A 147 15.30 -5.16 -1.44
N VAL A 148 14.51 -6.06 -2.02
CA VAL A 148 13.06 -5.91 -2.13
C VAL A 148 12.40 -6.73 -1.04
N TYR A 149 11.59 -6.06 -0.23
CA TYR A 149 10.80 -6.66 0.83
C TYR A 149 9.35 -6.73 0.41
N GLU A 150 8.71 -7.87 0.57
CA GLU A 150 7.25 -7.99 0.49
C GLU A 150 6.75 -8.59 1.81
N LYS A 151 5.82 -7.89 2.47
CA LYS A 151 5.22 -8.33 3.74
C LYS A 151 6.29 -8.63 4.81
N GLY A 152 7.33 -7.81 4.85
CA GLY A 152 8.46 -7.89 5.78
C GLY A 152 9.53 -8.94 5.46
N ALA A 153 9.33 -9.80 4.45
CA ALA A 153 10.32 -10.78 4.02
C ALA A 153 11.10 -10.26 2.80
N VAL A 154 12.41 -10.53 2.73
CA VAL A 154 13.19 -10.31 1.51
C VAL A 154 12.72 -11.30 0.46
N VAL A 155 12.20 -10.79 -0.65
CA VAL A 155 11.70 -11.61 -1.77
C VAL A 155 12.57 -11.50 -3.01
N ASP A 156 13.36 -10.43 -3.12
CA ASP A 156 14.23 -10.23 -4.28
C ASP A 156 15.40 -9.28 -4.01
N GLU A 157 16.32 -9.24 -4.97
CA GLU A 157 17.43 -8.30 -5.00
C GLU A 157 17.68 -7.74 -6.41
N LEU A 158 18.19 -6.51 -6.46
CA LEU A 158 18.65 -5.90 -7.71
C LEU A 158 20.07 -5.40 -7.53
N LEU A 159 20.91 -5.59 -8.55
CA LEU A 159 22.29 -5.11 -8.56
C LEU A 159 22.40 -3.85 -9.42
N LYS A 160 23.08 -2.82 -8.90
CA LYS A 160 23.40 -1.60 -9.66
C LYS A 160 24.42 -1.92 -10.75
N PHE A 161 24.26 -1.32 -11.93
CA PHE A 161 25.18 -1.49 -13.05
C PHE A 161 25.29 -0.21 -13.89
#